data_AF-A0A7V9KC32-F1
#
_entry.id   AF-A0A7V9KC32-F1
#
_cell.length_a   1.000
_cell.length_b   1.000
_cell.length_c   1.000
_cell.angle_alpha   90.00
_cell.angle_beta   90.00
_cell.angle_gamma   90.00
#
_symmetry.space_group_name_H-M   'P 1'
#
loop_
_entity.id
_entity.type
_entity.pdbx_description
1 polymer ?
#
loop_
_entity_poly.entity_id
_entity_poly.type
_entity_poly.pdbx_seq_one_letter_code
_entity_poly.pdbx_strand_id
1 'polypeptide(L)'
;MDDGAIAYDDRGLVPCVIQDWRSGEVLTLAYMNAQALERTRASGELHLWSRSRAELWHKGATSGNVQVVRAIRYDCDADALLALVEPAGPACHTGERTCFHRGALVPPAPHEALPALERTLESRAAEPSEGSYTALLLRDPPLIGEKVREEAEEVTRAAREESDERVAEEAADVLYHLSVLLRSRGLRFNDAAEVLNGRRR
;
A
#
# COMPACT_ATOMS: atom_id res chain seq x y z
N MET A 1 6.23 21.88 3.30
CA MET A 1 4.93 22.48 2.98
C MET A 1 4.80 23.73 3.81
N ASP A 2 4.34 24.82 3.21
CA ASP A 2 3.89 26.00 3.95
C ASP A 2 2.41 25.82 4.31
N ASP A 3 2.11 25.71 5.61
CA ASP A 3 0.74 25.53 6.09
C ASP A 3 -0.11 26.80 5.88
N GLY A 4 0.51 27.97 5.74
CA GLY A 4 -0.18 29.23 5.47
C GLY A 4 -0.74 29.32 4.04
N ALA A 5 -0.29 28.47 3.13
CA ALA A 5 -0.77 28.42 1.75
C ALA A 5 -2.05 27.56 1.59
N ILE A 6 -2.47 26.83 2.62
CA ILE A 6 -3.61 25.91 2.53
C ILE A 6 -4.92 26.69 2.44
N ALA A 7 -5.68 26.44 1.37
CA ALA A 7 -6.98 27.02 1.12
C ALA A 7 -8.07 26.20 1.83
N TYR A 8 -8.43 26.61 3.05
CA TYR A 8 -9.58 26.05 3.76
C TYR A 8 -10.90 26.58 3.19
N ASP A 9 -11.93 25.74 3.18
CA ASP A 9 -13.29 26.12 2.79
C ASP A 9 -13.92 27.13 3.80
N ASP A 10 -15.12 27.65 3.50
CA ASP A 10 -15.84 28.59 4.36
C ASP A 10 -16.13 28.07 5.79
N ARG A 11 -15.95 26.76 6.03
CA ARG A 11 -16.10 26.12 7.35
C ARG A 11 -14.76 25.87 8.03
N GLY A 12 -13.66 26.35 7.45
CA GLY A 12 -12.30 26.12 7.95
C GLY A 12 -11.81 24.70 7.74
N LEU A 13 -12.31 23.98 6.71
CA LEU A 13 -11.98 22.59 6.42
C LEU A 13 -11.26 22.43 5.08
N VAL A 14 -10.33 21.48 5.01
CA VAL A 14 -9.67 21.05 3.78
C VAL A 14 -9.88 19.54 3.60
N PRO A 15 -10.29 19.04 2.42
CA PRO A 15 -10.29 17.61 2.14
C PRO A 15 -8.89 17.04 2.24
N CYS A 16 -8.78 15.84 2.81
CA CYS A 16 -7.55 15.09 2.91
C CYS A 16 -7.79 13.68 2.35
N VAL A 17 -7.10 13.35 1.27
CA VAL A 17 -6.97 11.98 0.75
C VAL A 17 -5.92 11.27 1.59
N ILE A 18 -6.25 10.11 2.13
CA ILE A 18 -5.33 9.28 2.88
C ILE A 18 -4.94 8.12 1.99
N GLN A 19 -3.64 7.96 1.75
CA GLN A 19 -3.09 6.93 0.88
C GLN A 19 -2.03 6.13 1.63
N ASP A 20 -2.02 4.81 1.44
CA ASP A 20 -0.99 3.94 1.99
C ASP A 20 0.35 4.24 1.30
N TRP A 21 1.36 4.62 2.10
CA TRP A 21 2.70 4.95 1.64
C TRP A 21 3.39 3.80 0.90
N ARG A 22 3.05 2.55 1.25
CA ARG A 22 3.68 1.33 0.73
C ARG A 22 3.03 0.83 -0.55
N SER A 23 1.70 0.86 -0.63
CA SER A 23 0.97 0.30 -1.78
C SER A 23 0.42 1.35 -2.75
N GLY A 24 0.37 2.63 -2.36
CA GLY A 24 -0.33 3.66 -3.13
C GLY A 24 -1.86 3.53 -3.09
N GLU A 25 -2.42 2.62 -2.27
CA GLU A 25 -3.85 2.41 -2.16
C GLU A 25 -4.52 3.58 -1.42
N VAL A 26 -5.59 4.12 -1.98
CA VAL A 26 -6.39 5.14 -1.27
C VAL A 26 -7.20 4.45 -0.16
N LEU A 27 -6.93 4.85 1.08
CA LEU A 27 -7.52 4.25 2.28
C LEU A 27 -8.83 4.93 2.67
N THR A 28 -8.88 6.27 2.61
CA THR A 28 -10.08 7.04 2.95
C THR A 28 -9.98 8.47 2.41
N LEU A 29 -11.11 9.16 2.33
CA LEU A 29 -11.19 10.61 2.23
C LEU A 29 -11.76 11.13 3.55
N ALA A 30 -11.11 12.11 4.14
CA ALA A 30 -11.57 12.79 5.34
C ALA A 30 -11.35 14.30 5.23
N TYR A 31 -11.59 15.04 6.30
CA TYR A 31 -11.40 16.49 6.36
C TYR A 31 -10.46 16.81 7.51
N MET A 32 -9.70 17.89 7.36
CA MET A 32 -8.86 18.46 8.41
C MET A 32 -9.23 19.94 8.58
N ASN A 33 -9.21 20.44 9.81
CA ASN A 33 -9.09 21.86 10.07
C ASN A 33 -7.63 22.18 10.44
N ALA A 34 -7.31 23.46 10.66
CA ALA A 34 -5.96 23.89 11.06
C ALA A 34 -5.45 23.15 12.31
N GLN A 35 -6.32 22.95 13.32
CA GLN A 35 -5.97 22.23 14.54
C GLN A 35 -5.63 20.75 14.28
N ALA A 36 -6.38 20.07 13.40
CA ALA A 36 -6.12 18.68 13.03
C ALA A 36 -4.78 18.54 12.31
N LEU A 37 -4.45 19.49 11.43
CA LEU A 37 -3.15 19.52 10.76
C LEU A 37 -2.00 19.75 11.74
N GLU A 38 -2.13 20.73 12.63
CA GLU A 38 -1.15 21.02 13.68
C GLU A 38 -0.88 19.78 14.55
N ARG A 39 -1.94 19.13 15.02
CA ARG A 39 -1.84 17.89 15.83
C ARG A 39 -1.19 16.75 15.07
N THR A 40 -1.53 16.60 13.79
CA THR A 40 -0.92 15.59 12.91
C THR A 40 0.59 15.81 12.77
N ARG A 41 1.02 17.07 12.58
CA ARG A 41 2.45 17.40 12.52
C ARG A 41 3.15 17.15 13.84
N ALA A 42 2.50 17.49 14.95
CA ALA A 42 3.09 17.35 16.28
C ALA A 42 3.25 15.88 16.71
N SER A 43 2.26 15.02 16.43
CA SER A 43 2.32 13.61 16.82
C SER A 43 2.98 12.70 15.79
N GLY A 44 3.01 13.10 14.52
CA GLY A 44 3.36 12.20 13.41
C GLY A 44 2.28 11.16 13.11
N GLU A 45 1.09 11.31 13.67
CA GLU A 45 -0.06 10.39 13.52
C GLU A 45 -1.28 11.16 13.03
N LEU A 46 -2.10 10.52 12.20
CA LEU A 46 -3.20 11.21 11.51
C LEU A 46 -4.31 11.68 12.48
N HIS A 47 -4.49 12.99 12.56
CA HIS A 47 -5.61 13.64 13.22
C HIS A 47 -6.55 14.24 12.17
N LEU A 48 -7.85 14.01 12.33
CA LEU A 48 -8.88 14.42 11.37
C LEU A 48 -9.96 15.25 12.07
N TRP A 49 -10.75 15.95 11.28
CA TRP A 49 -11.95 16.65 11.75
C TRP A 49 -13.21 15.90 11.30
N SER A 50 -14.04 15.50 12.26
CA SER A 50 -15.32 14.87 11.96
C SER A 50 -16.39 15.94 11.68
N ARG A 51 -16.83 16.06 10.42
CA ARG A 51 -17.86 17.03 10.04
C ARG A 51 -19.20 16.81 10.75
N SER A 52 -19.57 15.56 11.00
CA SER A 52 -20.85 15.20 11.64
C SER A 52 -20.83 15.43 13.16
N ARG A 53 -19.70 15.19 13.80
CA ARG A 53 -19.52 15.35 15.26
C ARG A 53 -18.99 16.73 15.65
N ALA A 54 -18.51 17.51 14.69
CA ALA A 54 -17.84 18.80 14.89
C ALA A 54 -16.70 18.70 15.92
N GLU A 55 -15.89 17.65 15.82
CA GLU A 55 -14.82 17.37 16.77
C GLU A 55 -13.54 16.88 16.10
N LEU A 56 -12.42 17.12 16.80
CA LEU A 56 -11.12 16.54 16.48
C LEU A 56 -11.13 15.04 16.78
N TRP A 57 -10.62 14.25 15.85
CA TRP A 57 -10.55 12.80 15.95
C TRP A 57 -9.14 12.30 15.64
N HIS A 58 -8.47 11.72 16.63
CA HIS A 58 -7.24 10.98 16.40
C HIS A 58 -7.58 9.61 15.78
N LYS A 59 -7.21 9.41 14.50
CA LYS A 59 -7.55 8.20 13.75
C LYS A 59 -6.92 6.98 14.40
N GLY A 60 -7.76 6.05 14.84
CA GLY A 60 -7.30 4.80 15.44
C GLY A 60 -7.07 4.85 16.95
N ALA A 61 -7.26 5.99 17.62
CA ALA A 61 -7.02 6.12 19.07
C ALA A 61 -7.80 5.11 19.92
N THR A 62 -9.01 4.74 19.50
CA THR A 62 -9.84 3.73 20.19
C THR A 62 -9.53 2.30 19.75
N SER A 63 -9.24 2.10 18.46
CA SER A 63 -9.10 0.76 17.87
C SER A 63 -7.65 0.24 17.83
N GLY A 64 -6.65 1.07 18.12
CA GLY A 64 -5.24 0.75 17.90
C GLY A 64 -4.76 0.89 16.44
N ASN A 65 -5.68 0.92 15.48
CA ASN A 65 -5.41 1.13 14.04
C ASN A 65 -5.00 2.59 13.71
N VAL A 66 -3.95 3.09 14.36
CA VAL A 66 -3.35 4.39 14.09
C VAL A 66 -2.72 4.43 12.70
N GLN A 67 -2.50 5.63 12.19
CA GLN A 67 -1.91 5.87 10.88
C GLN A 67 -0.73 6.82 11.02
N VAL A 68 0.48 6.27 10.90
CA VAL A 68 1.72 7.04 11.01
C VAL A 68 1.93 7.81 9.72
N VAL A 69 2.11 9.13 9.80
CA VAL A 69 2.24 10.01 8.65
C VAL A 69 3.70 10.02 8.17
N ARG A 70 3.91 9.67 6.90
CA ARG A 70 5.22 9.75 6.22
C ARG A 70 5.39 11.06 5.49
N ALA A 71 4.32 11.57 4.88
CA ALA A 71 4.33 12.87 4.23
C ALA A 71 2.92 13.44 4.15
N ILE A 72 2.84 14.78 4.08
CA ILE A 72 1.64 15.50 3.69
C ILE A 72 2.03 16.36 2.47
N ARG A 73 1.22 16.28 1.42
CA ARG A 73 1.31 17.09 0.21
C ARG A 73 0.01 17.86 0.03
N TYR A 74 0.07 18.98 -0.67
CA TYR A 74 -1.10 19.69 -1.17
C TYR A 74 -1.09 19.60 -2.71
N ASP A 75 -2.24 19.81 -3.34
CA ASP A 75 -2.35 19.93 -4.79
C ASP A 75 -1.98 21.34 -5.30
N CYS A 76 -2.25 21.65 -6.58
CA CYS A 76 -1.67 22.82 -7.24
C CYS A 76 -2.24 24.17 -6.78
N ASP A 77 -3.47 24.18 -6.26
CA ASP A 77 -4.18 25.33 -5.68
C ASP A 77 -4.33 25.22 -4.15
N ALA A 78 -3.75 24.17 -3.55
CA ALA A 78 -3.65 23.94 -2.12
C ALA A 78 -5.00 23.84 -1.39
N ASP A 79 -6.05 23.44 -2.11
CA ASP A 79 -7.38 23.19 -1.54
C ASP A 79 -7.65 21.71 -1.23
N ALA A 80 -6.69 20.82 -1.51
CA ALA A 80 -6.72 19.45 -1.07
C ALA A 80 -5.37 18.96 -0.54
N LEU A 81 -5.43 18.09 0.48
CA LEU A 81 -4.27 17.42 1.06
C LEU A 81 -4.20 15.95 0.62
N LEU A 82 -2.97 15.46 0.45
CA LEU A 82 -2.64 14.04 0.35
C LEU A 82 -1.76 13.65 1.52
N ALA A 83 -2.30 12.89 2.46
CA ALA A 83 -1.57 12.28 3.56
C ALA A 83 -1.11 10.88 3.16
N LEU A 84 0.21 10.70 3.07
CA LEU A 84 0.82 9.39 2.87
C LEU A 84 1.08 8.77 4.24
N VAL A 85 0.48 7.61 4.51
CA VAL A 85 0.48 7.00 5.83
C VAL A 85 0.88 5.53 5.82
N GLU A 86 1.43 5.06 6.93
CA GLU A 86 1.57 3.65 7.23
C GLU A 86 0.48 3.23 8.22
N PRO A 87 -0.53 2.45 7.78
CA PRO A 87 -1.60 2.01 8.66
C PRO A 87 -1.15 0.86 9.57
N ALA A 88 -1.49 0.92 10.86
CA ALA A 88 -1.27 -0.16 11.82
C ALA A 88 -2.32 -1.29 11.74
N GLY A 89 -3.36 -1.11 10.92
CA GLY A 89 -4.45 -2.05 10.73
C GLY A 89 -5.49 -1.50 9.74
N PRO A 90 -6.71 -2.05 9.72
CA PRO A 90 -7.77 -1.58 8.82
C PRO A 90 -8.06 -0.08 8.96
N ALA A 91 -8.19 0.63 7.83
CA ALA A 91 -8.53 2.04 7.85
C ALA A 91 -10.02 2.27 8.13
N CYS A 92 -10.90 1.38 7.65
CA CYS A 92 -12.35 1.50 7.80
C CYS A 92 -12.82 0.99 9.17
N HIS A 93 -13.84 1.65 9.73
CA HIS A 93 -14.46 1.25 10.99
C HIS A 93 -15.24 -0.07 10.90
N THR A 94 -15.51 -0.58 9.69
CA THR A 94 -16.16 -1.88 9.46
C THR A 94 -15.19 -3.05 9.59
N GLY A 95 -13.90 -2.80 9.80
CA GLY A 95 -12.83 -3.80 9.75
C GLY A 95 -12.21 -3.97 8.36
N GLU A 96 -12.75 -3.29 7.35
CA GLU A 96 -12.21 -3.30 5.99
C GLU A 96 -10.94 -2.45 5.86
N ARG A 97 -10.04 -2.88 4.98
CA ARG A 97 -8.75 -2.22 4.79
C ARG A 97 -8.91 -0.76 4.34
N THR A 98 -9.80 -0.51 3.39
CA THR A 98 -10.11 0.81 2.83
C THR A 98 -11.60 1.13 3.00
N CYS A 99 -11.94 2.41 3.12
CA CYS A 99 -13.33 2.86 3.04
C CYS A 99 -13.93 2.62 1.64
N PHE A 100 -13.09 2.50 0.61
CA PHE A 100 -13.49 2.29 -0.79
C PHE A 100 -13.58 0.79 -1.17
N HIS A 101 -13.98 -0.07 -0.23
CA HIS A 101 -14.00 -1.53 -0.41
C HIS A 101 -15.20 -2.07 -1.20
N ARG A 102 -16.11 -1.20 -1.67
CA ARG A 102 -17.33 -1.59 -2.41
C ARG A 102 -17.20 -1.25 -3.89
N GLY A 103 -17.76 -2.10 -4.75
CA GLY A 103 -17.72 -1.92 -6.20
C GLY A 103 -16.49 -2.58 -6.81
N ALA A 104 -16.41 -3.91 -6.69
CA ALA A 104 -15.30 -4.70 -7.25
C ALA A 104 -15.12 -4.41 -8.74
N LEU A 105 -13.86 -4.17 -9.14
CA LEU A 105 -13.46 -4.10 -10.54
C LEU A 105 -13.20 -5.51 -11.05
N VAL A 106 -13.84 -5.88 -12.16
CA VAL A 106 -13.63 -7.17 -12.83
C VAL A 106 -13.32 -6.89 -14.30
N PRO A 107 -12.06 -7.07 -14.74
CA PRO A 107 -10.88 -7.46 -13.95
C PRO A 107 -10.41 -6.34 -12.98
N PRO A 108 -9.60 -6.67 -11.94
CA PRO A 108 -9.01 -5.67 -11.05
C PRO A 108 -8.10 -4.70 -11.82
N ALA A 109 -7.87 -3.52 -11.26
CA ALA A 109 -6.98 -2.55 -11.90
C ALA A 109 -5.52 -3.05 -11.83
N PRO A 110 -4.68 -2.85 -12.86
CA PRO A 110 -3.32 -3.39 -12.88
C PRO A 110 -2.45 -3.01 -11.67
N HIS A 111 -2.60 -1.80 -11.14
CA HIS A 111 -1.84 -1.32 -9.99
C HIS A 111 -2.23 -2.00 -8.65
N GLU A 112 -3.33 -2.76 -8.62
CA GLU A 112 -3.77 -3.49 -7.44
C GLU A 112 -3.10 -4.87 -7.31
N ALA A 113 -2.49 -5.39 -8.40
CA ALA A 113 -1.99 -6.75 -8.47
C ALA A 113 -0.89 -7.05 -7.43
N LEU A 114 0.18 -6.25 -7.38
CA LEU A 114 1.29 -6.46 -6.45
C LEU A 114 0.89 -6.24 -4.98
N PRO A 115 0.18 -5.15 -4.61
CA PRO A 115 -0.32 -5.01 -3.25
C PRO A 115 -1.25 -6.14 -2.81
N ALA A 116 -2.12 -6.63 -3.70
CA ALA A 116 -2.99 -7.77 -3.41
C ALA A 116 -2.17 -9.05 -3.17
N LEU A 117 -1.20 -9.32 -4.05
CA LEU A 117 -0.29 -10.45 -3.90
C LEU A 117 0.47 -10.41 -2.57
N GLU A 118 1.06 -9.26 -2.21
CA GLU A 118 1.79 -9.12 -0.94
C GLU A 118 0.91 -9.45 0.27
N ARG A 119 -0.35 -8.98 0.28
CA ARG A 119 -1.31 -9.28 1.35
C ARG A 119 -1.67 -10.75 1.40
N THR A 120 -1.89 -11.37 0.24
CA THR A 120 -2.15 -12.82 0.16
C THR A 120 -0.96 -13.63 0.69
N LEU A 121 0.26 -13.25 0.33
CA LEU A 121 1.48 -13.92 0.82
C LEU A 121 1.68 -13.71 2.32
N GLU A 122 1.40 -12.52 2.84
CA GLU A 122 1.46 -12.23 4.28
C GLU A 122 0.45 -13.07 5.07
N SER A 123 -0.81 -13.14 4.59
CA SER A 123 -1.83 -13.99 5.18
C SER A 123 -1.44 -15.48 5.15
N ARG A 124 -0.95 -15.99 4.01
CA ARG A 124 -0.49 -17.38 3.88
C ARG A 124 0.74 -17.70 4.73
N ALA A 125 1.61 -16.72 4.99
CA ALA A 125 2.76 -16.88 5.86
C ALA A 125 2.34 -16.93 7.35
N ALA A 126 1.34 -16.13 7.73
CA ALA A 126 0.80 -16.10 9.09
C ALA A 126 -0.09 -17.32 9.42
N GLU A 127 -0.87 -17.79 8.43
CA GLU A 127 -1.78 -18.92 8.54
C GLU A 127 -1.50 -19.95 7.44
N PRO A 128 -0.42 -20.76 7.57
CA PRO A 128 -0.05 -21.70 6.53
C PRO A 128 -1.07 -22.84 6.43
N SER A 129 -1.68 -23.01 5.26
CA SER A 129 -2.48 -24.19 4.97
C SER A 129 -1.59 -25.38 4.60
N GLU A 130 -1.85 -26.53 5.23
CA GLU A 130 -1.17 -27.78 4.86
C GLU A 130 -1.46 -28.13 3.39
N GLY A 131 -0.40 -28.46 2.63
CA GLY A 131 -0.50 -28.81 1.21
C GLY A 131 -0.56 -27.63 0.23
N SER A 132 -0.54 -26.38 0.69
CA SER A 132 -0.48 -25.22 -0.22
C SER A 132 0.89 -25.11 -0.90
N TYR A 133 0.90 -24.95 -2.22
CA TYR A 133 2.11 -24.74 -3.02
C TYR A 133 2.93 -23.55 -2.50
N THR A 134 2.27 -22.43 -2.21
CA THR A 134 2.95 -21.25 -1.63
C THR A 134 3.54 -21.55 -0.25
N ALA A 135 2.85 -22.34 0.59
CA ALA A 135 3.36 -22.69 1.92
C ALA A 135 4.61 -23.57 1.85
N LEU A 136 4.69 -24.48 0.87
CA LEU A 136 5.90 -25.25 0.58
C LEU A 136 7.06 -24.32 0.20
N LEU A 137 6.85 -23.45 -0.80
CA LEU A 137 7.87 -22.52 -1.29
C LEU A 137 8.38 -21.56 -0.19
N LEU A 138 7.49 -21.07 0.67
CA LEU A 138 7.86 -20.19 1.80
C LEU A 138 8.80 -20.87 2.81
N ARG A 139 8.77 -22.21 2.91
CA ARG A 139 9.55 -23.00 3.89
C ARG A 139 10.84 -23.57 3.32
N ASP A 140 11.04 -23.50 2.00
CA ASP A 140 12.17 -24.10 1.30
C ASP A 140 12.91 -23.05 0.44
N PRO A 141 13.84 -22.28 1.03
CA PRO A 141 14.60 -21.25 0.33
C PRO A 141 15.35 -21.73 -0.92
N PRO A 142 16.00 -22.92 -0.92
CA PRO A 142 16.55 -23.50 -2.14
C PRO A 142 15.51 -23.68 -3.25
N LEU A 143 14.37 -24.31 -2.94
CA LEU A 143 13.33 -24.57 -3.93
C LEU A 143 12.78 -23.29 -4.56
N ILE A 144 12.46 -22.27 -3.75
CA ILE A 144 11.97 -21.00 -4.29
C ILE A 144 13.06 -20.24 -5.07
N GLY A 145 14.33 -20.38 -4.70
CA GLY A 145 15.46 -19.85 -5.47
C GLY A 145 15.56 -20.48 -6.86
N GLU A 146 15.40 -21.80 -6.96
CA GLU A 146 15.38 -22.51 -8.24
C GLU A 146 14.19 -22.08 -9.11
N LYS A 147 13.00 -21.92 -8.53
CA LYS A 147 11.83 -21.37 -9.23
C LYS A 147 12.08 -19.96 -9.78
N VAL A 148 12.66 -19.06 -8.98
CA VAL A 148 13.01 -17.70 -9.48
C VAL A 148 13.98 -17.77 -10.64
N ARG A 149 14.96 -18.68 -10.61
CA ARG A 149 15.91 -18.87 -11.73
C ARG A 149 15.19 -19.39 -12.98
N GLU A 150 14.34 -20.40 -12.82
CA GLU A 150 13.54 -20.98 -13.91
C GLU A 150 12.72 -19.89 -14.60
N GLU A 151 11.88 -19.15 -13.88
CA GLU A 151 11.02 -18.12 -14.48
C GLU A 151 11.83 -16.99 -15.15
N ALA A 152 13.00 -16.65 -14.61
CA ALA A 152 13.90 -15.65 -15.21
C ALA A 152 14.50 -16.14 -16.55
N GLU A 153 14.76 -17.44 -16.68
CA GLU A 153 15.18 -18.06 -17.95
C GLU A 153 14.00 -18.10 -18.93
N GLU A 154 12.80 -18.44 -18.45
CA GLU A 154 11.58 -18.54 -19.27
C GLU A 154 11.20 -17.18 -19.89
N VAL A 155 11.17 -16.10 -19.09
CA VAL A 155 10.86 -14.76 -19.63
C VAL A 155 11.89 -14.30 -20.66
N THR A 156 13.16 -14.69 -20.48
CA THR A 156 14.23 -14.38 -21.43
C THR A 156 14.10 -15.16 -22.73
N ARG A 157 13.68 -16.43 -22.66
CA ARG A 157 13.37 -17.27 -23.83
C ARG A 157 12.14 -16.73 -24.56
N ALA A 158 11.06 -16.45 -23.85
CA ALA A 158 9.82 -15.93 -24.41
C ALA A 158 10.06 -14.63 -25.19
N ALA A 159 10.88 -13.72 -24.65
CA ALA A 159 11.23 -12.46 -25.30
C ALA A 159 12.00 -12.63 -26.63
N ARG A 160 12.62 -13.79 -26.87
CA ARG A 160 13.39 -14.08 -28.08
C ARG A 160 12.59 -14.86 -29.11
N GLU A 161 11.71 -15.74 -28.67
CA GLU A 161 11.20 -16.85 -29.48
C GLU A 161 9.66 -16.98 -29.44
N GLU A 162 8.96 -16.23 -28.59
CA GLU A 162 7.53 -16.42 -28.30
C GLU A 162 6.74 -15.10 -28.42
N SER A 163 5.46 -15.09 -28.05
CA SER A 163 4.57 -13.93 -28.18
C SER A 163 4.68 -12.96 -26.99
N ASP A 164 4.24 -11.72 -27.19
CA ASP A 164 4.17 -10.70 -26.13
C ASP A 164 3.28 -11.14 -24.96
N GLU A 165 2.23 -11.91 -25.23
CA GLU A 165 1.40 -12.52 -24.19
C GLU A 165 2.20 -13.49 -23.33
N ARG A 166 3.03 -14.35 -23.95
CA ARG A 166 3.89 -15.26 -23.17
C ARG A 166 4.91 -14.49 -22.35
N VAL A 167 5.51 -13.42 -22.89
CA VAL A 167 6.42 -12.55 -22.13
C VAL A 167 5.73 -11.99 -20.89
N ALA A 168 4.47 -11.55 -21.01
CA ALA A 168 3.70 -11.05 -19.88
C ALA A 168 3.38 -12.13 -18.85
N GLU A 169 3.08 -13.37 -19.28
CA GLU A 169 2.86 -14.52 -18.40
C GLU A 169 4.12 -14.87 -17.60
N GLU A 170 5.27 -15.05 -18.26
CA GLU A 170 6.52 -15.39 -17.57
C GLU A 170 6.98 -14.24 -16.65
N ALA A 171 6.77 -12.98 -17.05
CA ALA A 171 7.06 -11.84 -16.20
C ALA A 171 6.18 -11.83 -14.94
N ALA A 172 4.92 -12.25 -15.04
CA ALA A 172 4.05 -12.40 -13.88
C ALA A 172 4.55 -13.52 -12.95
N ASP A 173 5.03 -14.64 -13.50
CA ASP A 173 5.60 -15.74 -12.71
C ASP A 173 6.91 -15.35 -12.02
N VAL A 174 7.78 -14.56 -12.68
CA VAL A 174 8.95 -13.94 -12.04
C VAL A 174 8.52 -13.07 -10.85
N LEU A 175 7.54 -12.17 -11.04
CA LEU A 175 7.07 -11.29 -9.97
C LEU A 175 6.46 -12.08 -8.81
N TYR A 176 5.71 -13.14 -9.10
CA TYR A 176 5.14 -14.02 -8.08
C TYR A 176 6.23 -14.73 -7.27
N HIS A 177 7.14 -15.46 -7.93
CA HIS A 177 8.16 -16.25 -7.23
C HIS A 177 9.17 -15.35 -6.51
N LEU A 178 9.53 -14.20 -7.07
CA LEU A 178 10.36 -13.22 -6.38
C LEU A 178 9.68 -12.70 -5.11
N SER A 179 8.38 -12.43 -5.16
CA SER A 179 7.61 -11.99 -3.97
C SER A 179 7.57 -13.07 -2.88
N VAL A 180 7.44 -14.35 -3.27
CA VAL A 180 7.51 -15.48 -2.34
C VAL A 180 8.91 -15.63 -1.74
N LEU A 181 9.97 -15.50 -2.56
CA LEU A 181 11.37 -15.54 -2.11
C LEU A 181 11.66 -14.43 -1.09
N LEU A 182 11.22 -13.20 -1.36
CA LEU A 182 11.39 -12.09 -0.42
C LEU A 182 10.68 -12.41 0.89
N ARG A 183 9.43 -12.88 0.83
CA ARG A 183 8.65 -13.21 2.03
C ARG A 183 9.26 -14.35 2.85
N SER A 184 9.85 -15.38 2.22
CA SER A 184 10.54 -16.46 2.94
C SER A 184 11.76 -15.98 3.74
N ARG A 185 12.28 -14.79 3.39
CA ARG A 185 13.39 -14.11 4.08
C ARG A 185 12.94 -12.98 5.01
N GLY A 186 11.64 -12.81 5.23
CA GLY A 186 11.08 -11.73 6.03
C GLY A 186 11.09 -10.36 5.33
N LEU A 187 11.34 -10.33 4.03
CA LEU A 187 11.35 -9.14 3.19
C LEU A 187 10.02 -8.97 2.44
N ARG A 188 9.84 -7.79 1.85
CA ARG A 188 8.71 -7.34 1.04
C ARG A 188 9.22 -6.79 -0.28
N PHE A 189 8.32 -6.66 -1.26
CA PHE A 189 8.63 -6.03 -2.54
C PHE A 189 9.13 -4.59 -2.35
N ASN A 190 8.61 -3.88 -1.36
CA ASN A 190 9.04 -2.53 -1.03
C ASN A 190 10.50 -2.43 -0.59
N ASP A 191 11.09 -3.45 0.02
CA ASP A 191 12.52 -3.44 0.35
C ASP A 191 13.37 -3.37 -0.93
N ALA A 192 12.95 -4.07 -2.00
CA ALA A 192 13.58 -3.96 -3.32
C ALA A 192 13.32 -2.60 -3.98
N ALA A 193 12.11 -2.05 -3.82
CA ALA A 193 11.76 -0.72 -4.35
C ALA A 193 12.61 0.38 -3.68
N GLU A 194 12.89 0.29 -2.39
CA GLU A 194 13.79 1.22 -1.69
C GLU A 194 15.22 1.18 -2.23
N VAL A 195 15.74 -0.02 -2.51
CA VAL A 195 17.04 -0.19 -3.16
C VAL A 195 17.05 0.46 -4.55
N LEU A 196 15.97 0.31 -5.34
CA LEU A 196 15.83 0.98 -6.64
C LEU A 196 15.79 2.50 -6.50
N ASN A 197 15.06 3.03 -5.51
CA ASN A 197 14.99 4.47 -5.25
C ASN A 197 16.37 5.04 -4.91
N GLY A 198 17.20 4.32 -4.16
CA GLY A 198 18.58 4.73 -3.87
C GLY A 198 19.52 4.76 -5.08
N ARG A 199 19.14 4.12 -6.19
CA ARG A 199 19.90 4.13 -7.47
C ARG A 199 19.49 5.26 -8.41
N ARG A 200 18.32 5.87 -8.20
CA ARG A 200 17.85 7.04 -8.95
C ARG A 200 18.72 8.24 -8.56
N ARG A 201 19.86 8.38 -9.23
CA ARG A 201 20.68 9.60 -9.22
C ARG A 201 20.29 10.46 -10.41
#